data_AF-A0A348Z6N8-F1
#
_entry.id   AF-A0A348Z6N8-F1
#
_cell.length_a   1.000
_cell.length_b   1.000
_cell.length_c   1.000
_cell.angle_alpha   90.00
_cell.angle_beta   90.00
_cell.angle_gamma   90.00
#
_symmetry.space_group_name_H-M   'P 1'
#
loop_
_entity.id
_entity.type
_entity.pdbx_description
1 polymer ?
#
loop_
_entity_poly.entity_id
_entity_poly.type
_entity_poly.pdbx_seq_one_letter_code
_entity_poly.pdbx_strand_id
1 'polypeptide(L)' 'EVLKSCDYIIELGPEGGDKGGEIIAKGIPEQLKDNPNSRTGGYLI' A
#
# COMPACT_ATOMS: atom_id res chain seq x y z
N GLU A 1 2.91 4.84 -12.28
CA GLU A 1 4.24 4.58 -12.85
C GLU A 1 5.22 4.08 -11.81
N VAL A 2 5.86 4.92 -10.98
CA VAL A 2 6.94 4.46 -10.07
C VAL A 2 6.52 3.31 -9.14
N LEU A 3 5.40 3.43 -8.43
CA LEU A 3 4.94 2.37 -7.51
C LEU A 3 4.63 1.05 -8.20
N LYS A 4 4.11 1.08 -9.44
CA LYS A 4 3.79 -0.14 -10.20
C LYS A 4 5.04 -0.90 -10.65
N SER A 5 6.17 -0.21 -10.76
CA SER A 5 7.46 -0.82 -11.11
C SER A 5 8.24 -1.37 -9.92
N CYS A 6 7.74 -1.21 -8.68
CA CYS A 6 8.43 -1.71 -7.50
C CYS A 6 8.31 -3.23 -7.38
N ASP A 7 9.40 -3.91 -7.01
CA ASP A 7 9.36 -5.35 -6.72
C ASP A 7 8.56 -5.67 -5.46
N TYR A 8 8.50 -4.72 -4.52
CA TYR A 8 7.80 -4.87 -3.26
C TYR A 8 7.39 -3.51 -2.69
N ILE A 9 6.21 -3.45 -2.07
CA ILE A 9 5.66 -2.26 -1.44
C ILE A 9 5.31 -2.59 0.01
N ILE A 10 5.60 -1.63 0.90
CA ILE A 10 5.09 -1.60 2.28
C ILE A 10 4.31 -0.31 2.42
N GLU A 11 3.04 -0.43 2.76
CA GLU A 11 2.14 0.70 2.97
C GLU A 11 1.94 0.94 4.46
N LEU A 12 2.09 2.22 4.85
CA LEU A 12 1.91 2.67 6.22
C LEU A 12 0.60 3.44 6.36
N GLY A 13 -0.04 3.29 7.51
CA GLY A 13 -1.27 3.99 7.86
C GLY A 13 -1.84 3.49 9.18
N PRO A 14 -3.17 3.45 9.35
CA PRO A 14 -4.22 3.81 8.38
C PRO A 14 -4.31 5.32 8.09
N GLU A 15 -3.92 6.16 9.06
CA GLU A 15 -3.95 7.62 8.93
C GLU A 15 -2.53 8.22 9.06
N GLY A 16 -2.43 9.55 9.00
CA GLY A 16 -1.20 10.29 9.33
C GLY A 16 -1.10 10.68 10.81
N GLY A 17 0.11 11.00 11.27
CA GLY A 17 0.37 11.43 12.64
C GLY A 17 0.20 10.31 13.66
N ASP A 18 -0.33 10.63 14.84
CA ASP A 18 -0.47 9.69 15.98
C ASP A 18 -1.40 8.49 15.70
N LYS A 19 -2.18 8.54 14.62
CA LYS A 19 -3.08 7.47 14.16
C LYS A 19 -2.50 6.65 13.00
N GLY A 20 -1.21 6.86 12.69
CA GLY A 20 -0.47 6.14 11.68
C GLY A 20 0.63 5.26 12.26
N GLY A 21 1.55 4.83 11.39
CA GLY A 21 2.75 4.10 11.79
C GLY A 21 2.60 2.58 11.79
N GLU A 22 1.43 2.06 11.41
CA GLU A 22 1.21 0.62 11.25
C GLU A 22 1.43 0.18 9.80
N ILE A 23 1.88 -1.06 9.61
CA ILE A 23 1.92 -1.68 8.29
C ILE A 23 0.51 -2.21 7.97
N ILE A 24 -0.19 -1.53 7.07
CA ILE A 24 -1.57 -1.87 6.69
C ILE A 24 -1.66 -2.77 5.46
N ALA A 25 -0.64 -2.73 4.59
CA ALA A 25 -0.50 -3.62 3.44
C ALA A 25 0.98 -3.83 3.11
N LYS A 26 1.32 -5.02 2.62
CA LYS A 26 2.66 -5.33 2.10
C LYS A 26 2.59 -6.44 1.05
N GLY A 27 3.43 -6.38 0.04
CA GLY A 27 3.40 -7.33 -1.07
C GLY A 27 3.95 -6.74 -2.36
N ILE A 28 3.87 -7.54 -3.42
CA ILE A 28 4.11 -7.04 -4.79
C ILE A 28 2.96 -6.11 -5.23
N PRO A 29 3.14 -5.25 -6.24
CA PRO A 29 2.11 -4.30 -6.67
C PRO A 29 0.75 -4.93 -6.97
N GLU A 30 0.71 -6.06 -7.67
CA GLU A 30 -0.51 -6.82 -7.95
C GLU A 30 -1.24 -7.26 -6.68
N GLN A 31 -0.51 -7.63 -5.61
CA GLN A 31 -1.13 -8.03 -4.34
C GLN A 31 -1.73 -6.84 -3.59
N LEU A 32 -1.11 -5.66 -3.68
CA LEU A 32 -1.66 -4.45 -3.06
C LEU A 32 -2.92 -3.97 -3.77
N LYS A 33 -2.98 -4.12 -5.10
CA LYS A 33 -4.14 -3.74 -5.92
C LYS A 33 -5.44 -4.35 -5.41
N ASP A 34 -5.39 -5.62 -5.01
CA ASP A 34 -6.55 -6.37 -4.52
C ASP A 34 -6.67 -6.39 -2.99
N ASN A 35 -5.78 -5.69 -2.26
CA ASN A 35 -5.79 -5.68 -0.80
C ASN A 35 -6.81 -4.66 -0.27
N PRO A 36 -7.89 -5.08 0.41
CA PRO A 36 -8.94 -4.18 0.89
C PRO A 36 -8.47 -3.21 1.99
N ASN A 37 -7.32 -3.49 2.64
CA ASN A 37 -6.73 -2.61 3.65
C ASN A 37 -5.77 -1.58 3.04
N SER A 38 -5.42 -1.70 1.75
CA SER A 38 -4.51 -0.80 1.05
C SER A 38 -5.25 0.45 0.55
N ARG A 39 -4.86 1.64 1.03
CA ARG A 39 -5.40 2.91 0.50
C ARG A 39 -4.78 3.27 -0.85
N THR A 40 -3.55 2.79 -1.08
CA THR A 40 -2.77 3.01 -2.30
C THR A 40 -3.10 1.99 -3.39
N GLY A 41 -3.52 0.78 -3.03
CA GLY A 41 -3.74 -0.36 -3.92
C GLY A 41 -4.68 -0.07 -5.08
N GLY A 42 -5.80 0.60 -4.80
CA GLY A 42 -6.76 1.01 -5.83
C GLY A 42 -6.21 1.96 -6.90
N TYR A 43 -5.04 2.58 -6.68
CA TYR A 43 -4.37 3.46 -7.65
C TYR A 43 -3.26 2.74 -8.44
N LEU A 44 -2.98 1.47 -8.13
CA LEU A 44 -2.03 0.62 -8.85
C LEU A 44 -2.63 -0.02 -10.12
N ILE A 45 -3.72 0.55 -10.66
CA ILE A 45 -4.53 0.00 -11.76
C ILE A 45 -3.71 -0.31 -13.01
#